data_AF-A0A7W1G7U9-F1
#
_entry.id   AF-A0A7W1G7U9-F1
#
_cell.length_a   1.000
_cell.length_b   1.000
_cell.length_c   1.000
_cell.angle_alpha   90.00
_cell.angle_beta   90.00
_cell.angle_gamma   90.00
#
_symmetry.space_group_name_H-M   'P 1'
#
loop_
_entity.id
_entity.type
_entity.pdbx_description
1 polymer ?
#
loop_
_entity_poly.entity_id
_entity_poly.type
_entity_poly.pdbx_seq_one_letter_code
_entity_poly.pdbx_strand_id
1 'polypeptide(L)'
;MHLPDNIAAMAGAGLGIGLLASCWTQVKQVLMRIVGLAIVQVTFRNEASSAVAALLTYRFKKVRTSFPSYVAASKYVRPLHRTQHVGFEMLSEVPAIFLDGWRFLIARMVSSPQAPDYTTVTFLRWTFDPDAFLVRAMDEYNS
;
A
#
# COMPACT_ATOMS: atom_id res chain seq x y z
N MET A 1 29.61 41.05 35.81
CA MET A 1 28.99 39.73 36.02
C MET A 1 29.37 38.86 34.83
N HIS A 2 30.53 38.19 34.90
CA HIS A 2 31.03 37.35 33.81
C HIS A 2 30.26 36.02 33.86
N LEU A 3 29.45 35.74 32.83
CA LEU A 3 28.92 34.40 32.60
C LEU A 3 30.12 33.46 32.37
N PRO A 4 30.18 32.29 33.02
CA PRO A 4 31.27 31.35 32.80
C PRO A 4 31.27 30.91 31.33
N ASP A 5 32.42 30.99 30.67
CA ASP A 5 32.61 30.77 29.22
C ASP A 5 32.01 29.42 28.74
N ASN A 6 31.89 28.46 29.65
CA ASN A 6 31.28 27.15 29.42
C ASN A 6 29.77 27.23 29.07
N ILE A 7 29.02 28.19 29.64
CA ILE A 7 27.58 28.34 29.37
C ILE A 7 27.35 28.97 27.98
N ALA A 8 28.18 29.94 27.59
CA ALA A 8 28.11 30.54 26.26
C ALA A 8 28.46 29.53 25.16
N ALA A 9 29.47 28.69 25.39
CA ALA A 9 29.84 27.60 24.47
C ALA A 9 28.73 26.53 24.35
N MET A 10 28.10 26.14 25.47
CA MET A 10 26.97 25.20 25.46
C MET A 10 25.72 25.78 24.78
N ALA A 11 25.42 27.05 25.01
CA ALA A 11 24.32 27.74 24.33
C ALA A 11 24.58 27.87 22.81
N GLY A 12 25.80 28.19 22.40
CA GLY A 12 26.20 28.26 21.00
C GLY A 12 26.14 26.90 20.28
N ALA A 13 26.59 25.83 20.94
CA ALA A 13 26.48 24.47 20.42
C ALA A 13 25.02 24.01 20.27
N GLY A 14 24.16 24.35 21.24
CA GLY A 14 22.73 24.06 21.19
C GLY A 14 22.02 24.77 20.03
N LEU A 15 22.35 26.03 19.78
CA LEU A 15 21.84 26.80 18.64
C LEU A 15 22.29 26.21 17.29
N GLY A 16 23.56 25.82 17.18
CA GLY A 16 24.10 25.20 15.96
C GLY A 16 23.43 23.86 15.61
N ILE A 17 23.25 22.99 16.59
CA ILE A 17 22.56 21.70 16.41
C ILE A 17 21.07 21.92 16.07
N GLY A 18 20.42 22.88 16.73
CA GLY A 18 19.03 23.24 16.46
C GLY A 18 18.82 23.71 15.01
N LEU A 19 19.71 24.56 14.49
CA LEU A 19 19.65 25.04 13.11
C LEU A 19 19.83 23.89 12.10
N LEU A 20 20.82 23.02 12.31
CA LEU A 20 21.04 21.87 11.43
C LEU A 20 19.84 20.89 11.45
N ALA A 21 19.29 20.61 12.63
CA ALA A 21 18.10 19.76 12.77
C ALA A 21 16.87 20.37 12.07
N SER A 22 16.70 21.69 12.16
CA SER A 22 15.60 22.40 11.49
C SER A 22 15.75 22.37 9.97
N CYS A 23 16.96 22.60 9.45
CA CYS A 23 17.26 22.54 8.03
C CYS A 23 17.02 21.13 7.46
N TRP A 24 17.46 20.09 8.19
CA TRP A 24 17.24 18.70 7.80
C TRP A 24 15.76 18.32 7.73
N THR A 25 14.96 18.84 8.66
CA THR A 25 13.50 18.67 8.65
C THR A 25 12.88 19.27 7.40
N GLN A 26 13.30 20.47 6.99
CA GLN A 26 12.81 21.12 5.77
C GLN A 26 13.20 20.33 4.51
N VAL A 27 14.45 19.86 4.41
CA VAL A 27 14.91 19.01 3.29
C VAL A 27 14.06 17.75 3.19
N LYS A 28 13.81 17.07 4.32
CA LYS A 28 12.93 15.88 4.36
C LYS A 28 11.52 16.21 3.86
N GLN A 29 10.95 17.34 4.26
CA GLN A 29 9.61 17.73 3.81
C GLN A 29 9.55 17.98 2.30
N VAL A 30 10.57 18.65 1.73
CA VAL A 30 10.66 18.86 0.28
C VAL A 30 10.76 17.53 -0.46
N LEU A 31 11.61 16.62 0.01
CA LEU A 31 11.74 15.27 -0.56
C LEU A 31 10.40 14.51 -0.49
N MET A 32 9.69 14.56 0.64
CA MET A 32 8.39 13.90 0.78
C MET A 32 7.33 14.50 -0.15
N ARG A 33 7.37 15.81 -0.43
CA ARG A 33 6.48 16.42 -1.43
C ARG A 33 6.79 15.93 -2.84
N ILE A 34 8.07 15.83 -3.21
CA ILE A 34 8.49 15.29 -4.51
C ILE A 34 8.04 13.82 -4.64
N VAL A 35 8.25 13.02 -3.61
CA VAL A 35 7.79 11.63 -3.56
C VAL A 35 6.27 11.56 -3.67
N GLY A 36 5.52 12.44 -3.00
CA GLY A 36 4.06 12.52 -3.08
C GLY A 36 3.52 12.93 -4.46
N LEU A 37 4.31 13.61 -5.29
CA LEU A 37 3.93 13.88 -6.69
C LEU A 37 4.11 12.66 -7.59
N ALA A 38 5.07 11.79 -7.26
CA ALA A 38 5.41 10.61 -8.04
C ALA A 38 4.61 9.38 -7.62
N ILE A 39 4.25 9.24 -6.34
CA ILE A 39 3.55 8.08 -5.80
C ILE A 39 2.07 8.40 -5.66
N VAL A 40 1.22 7.58 -6.27
CA VAL A 40 -0.24 7.65 -6.16
C VAL A 40 -0.72 6.46 -5.36
N GLN A 41 -1.63 6.73 -4.43
CA GLN A 41 -2.34 5.71 -3.67
C GLN A 41 -3.83 5.82 -3.98
N VAL A 42 -4.42 4.72 -4.42
CA VAL A 42 -5.85 4.62 -4.71
C VAL A 42 -6.48 3.59 -3.77
N THR A 43 -7.65 3.93 -3.23
CA THR A 43 -8.40 3.06 -2.33
C THR A 43 -9.72 2.68 -2.99
N PHE A 44 -9.87 1.38 -3.27
CA PHE A 44 -11.09 0.78 -3.77
C PHE A 44 -11.90 0.23 -2.61
N ARG A 45 -13.22 0.40 -2.65
CA ARG A 45 -14.15 -0.02 -1.58
C ARG A 45 -15.21 -0.95 -2.14
N ASN A 46 -15.84 -1.74 -1.28
CA ASN A 46 -16.96 -2.63 -1.62
C ASN A 46 -16.54 -3.65 -2.71
N GLU A 47 -17.41 -3.93 -3.68
CA GLU A 47 -17.17 -4.91 -4.74
C GLU A 47 -15.90 -4.62 -5.56
N ALA A 48 -15.56 -3.34 -5.76
CA ALA A 48 -14.33 -2.94 -6.43
C ALA A 48 -13.07 -3.40 -5.67
N SER A 49 -13.13 -3.48 -4.33
CA SER A 49 -12.04 -4.01 -3.51
C SER A 49 -11.77 -5.48 -3.84
N SER A 50 -12.83 -6.30 -3.86
CA SER A 50 -12.76 -7.73 -4.17
C SER A 50 -12.29 -7.98 -5.61
N ALA A 51 -12.81 -7.21 -6.57
CA ALA A 51 -12.43 -7.30 -7.98
C ALA A 51 -10.94 -6.97 -8.19
N VAL A 52 -10.45 -5.88 -7.58
CA VAL A 52 -9.04 -5.49 -7.67
C VAL A 52 -8.13 -6.51 -6.98
N ALA A 53 -8.49 -7.00 -5.80
CA ALA A 53 -7.72 -8.03 -5.11
C ALA A 53 -7.62 -9.33 -5.92
N ALA A 54 -8.72 -9.74 -6.56
CA ALA A 54 -8.73 -10.89 -7.46
C ALA A 54 -7.82 -10.65 -8.67
N LEU A 55 -7.97 -9.52 -9.36
CA LEU A 55 -7.15 -9.15 -10.52
C LEU A 55 -5.65 -9.21 -10.18
N LEU A 56 -5.24 -8.60 -9.06
CA LEU A 56 -3.85 -8.61 -8.60
C LEU A 56 -3.33 -10.02 -8.37
N THR A 57 -4.15 -10.89 -7.78
CA THR A 57 -3.75 -12.27 -7.44
C THR A 57 -3.68 -13.16 -8.68
N TYR A 58 -4.57 -12.96 -9.67
CA TYR A 58 -4.63 -13.79 -10.88
C TYR A 58 -3.67 -13.34 -11.99
N ARG A 59 -3.47 -12.02 -12.18
CA ARG A 59 -2.73 -11.48 -13.33
C ARG A 59 -1.32 -11.01 -13.00
N PHE A 60 -1.07 -10.57 -11.77
CA PHE A 60 0.21 -9.96 -11.42
C PHE A 60 1.11 -10.96 -10.71
N LYS A 61 2.41 -10.84 -10.94
CA LYS A 61 3.39 -11.68 -10.24
C LYS A 61 3.63 -11.11 -8.84
N LYS A 62 3.12 -11.79 -7.82
CA LYS A 62 3.37 -11.44 -6.41
C LYS A 62 4.83 -11.73 -6.03
N VAL A 63 5.52 -10.73 -5.49
CA VAL A 63 6.85 -10.90 -4.88
C VAL A 63 6.66 -11.47 -3.48
N ARG A 64 7.28 -12.63 -3.20
CA ARG A 64 7.24 -13.26 -1.87
C ARG A 64 8.01 -12.43 -0.85
N THR A 65 7.30 -11.48 -0.24
CA THR A 65 7.82 -10.59 0.81
C THR A 65 7.16 -10.84 2.15
N SER A 66 6.00 -11.49 2.17
CA SER A 66 5.24 -11.83 3.36
C SER A 66 4.78 -13.29 3.34
N PHE A 67 4.32 -13.79 4.48
CA PHE A 67 3.59 -15.05 4.55
C PHE A 67 2.26 -14.93 3.77
N PRO A 68 1.87 -15.96 2.99
CA PRO A 68 0.58 -15.98 2.32
C PRO A 68 -0.55 -16.06 3.35
N SER A 69 -1.63 -15.34 3.10
CA SER A 69 -2.87 -15.45 3.87
C SER A 69 -3.86 -16.28 3.07
N TYR A 70 -4.49 -17.24 3.73
CA TYR A 70 -5.49 -18.11 3.12
C TYR A 70 -6.82 -17.90 3.80
N VAL A 71 -7.87 -17.81 3.00
CA VAL A 71 -9.26 -17.69 3.46
C VAL A 71 -10.08 -18.77 2.77
N ALA A 72 -11.12 -19.24 3.45
CA ALA A 72 -12.06 -20.21 2.89
C ALA A 72 -13.42 -19.54 2.71
N ALA A 73 -14.03 -19.71 1.52
CA ALA A 73 -15.41 -19.33 1.29
C ALA A 73 -16.23 -20.55 0.89
N SER A 74 -17.49 -20.57 1.32
CA SER A 74 -18.46 -21.56 0.87
C SER A 74 -18.82 -21.29 -0.59
N LYS A 75 -18.32 -22.11 -1.50
CA LYS A 75 -18.63 -22.02 -2.93
C LYS A 75 -19.31 -23.30 -3.41
N TYR A 76 -20.24 -23.15 -4.35
CA TYR A 76 -20.83 -24.30 -5.04
C TYR A 76 -19.82 -24.88 -6.03
N VAL A 77 -19.37 -26.10 -5.77
CA VAL A 77 -18.36 -26.77 -6.59
C VAL A 77 -19.09 -27.59 -7.67
N ARG A 78 -19.16 -27.05 -8.90
CA ARG A 78 -19.93 -27.65 -10.01
C ARG A 78 -19.67 -29.15 -10.20
N PRO A 79 -18.42 -29.66 -10.20
CA PRO A 79 -18.16 -31.10 -10.40
C PRO A 79 -18.73 -32.02 -9.30
N LEU A 80 -18.93 -31.52 -8.08
CA LEU A 80 -19.39 -32.32 -6.94
C LEU A 80 -20.86 -32.04 -6.59
N HIS A 81 -21.50 -31.11 -7.30
CA HIS A 81 -22.87 -30.66 -7.07
C HIS A 81 -23.22 -30.32 -5.61
N ARG A 82 -22.23 -29.88 -4.83
CA ARG A 82 -22.40 -29.52 -3.42
C ARG A 82 -21.63 -28.26 -3.05
N THR A 83 -22.11 -27.59 -2.02
CA THR A 83 -21.40 -26.47 -1.41
C THR A 83 -20.22 -27.00 -0.59
N GLN A 84 -19.03 -26.46 -0.82
CA GLN A 84 -17.84 -26.77 -0.03
C GLN A 84 -17.08 -25.50 0.33
N HIS A 85 -16.32 -25.56 1.41
CA HIS A 85 -15.33 -24.55 1.72
C HIS A 85 -14.14 -24.72 0.79
N VAL A 86 -13.96 -23.77 -0.13
CA VAL A 86 -12.79 -23.71 -1.00
C VAL A 86 -11.83 -22.68 -0.42
N GLY A 87 -10.64 -23.15 -0.04
CA GLY A 87 -9.55 -22.29 0.39
C GLY A 87 -8.90 -21.62 -0.81
N PHE A 88 -8.63 -20.32 -0.73
CA PHE A 88 -7.87 -19.56 -1.71
C PHE A 88 -6.93 -18.59 -1.00
N GLU A 89 -5.84 -18.25 -1.69
CA GLU A 89 -4.95 -17.19 -1.23
C GLU A 89 -5.68 -15.84 -1.36
N MET A 90 -5.65 -15.05 -0.29
CA MET A 90 -6.25 -13.73 -0.23
C MET A 90 -5.17 -12.69 0.05
N LEU A 91 -5.41 -11.47 -0.45
CA LEU A 91 -4.57 -10.33 -0.10
C LEU A 91 -4.78 -10.01 1.40
N SER A 92 -3.68 -9.86 2.14
CA SER A 92 -3.73 -9.56 3.58
C SER A 92 -3.59 -8.07 3.85
N GLU A 93 -3.70 -7.69 5.13
CA GLU A 93 -3.44 -6.33 5.61
C GLU A 93 -1.98 -5.92 5.46
N VAL A 94 -1.08 -6.91 5.38
CA VAL A 94 0.35 -6.70 5.14
C VAL A 94 0.53 -6.33 3.66
N PRO A 95 1.16 -5.18 3.36
CA PRO A 95 1.42 -4.77 1.98
C PRO A 95 2.24 -5.84 1.24
N ALA A 96 1.73 -6.27 0.10
CA ALA A 96 2.42 -7.15 -0.83
C ALA A 96 2.81 -6.39 -2.10
N ILE A 97 3.96 -6.75 -2.66
CA ILE A 97 4.46 -6.18 -3.91
C ILE A 97 4.02 -7.07 -5.07
N PHE A 98 3.46 -6.46 -6.10
CA PHE A 98 3.02 -7.07 -7.35
C PHE A 98 3.79 -6.47 -8.52
N LEU A 99 4.12 -7.32 -9.48
CA LEU A 99 4.87 -6.94 -10.68
C LEU A 99 4.04 -7.17 -11.93
N ASP A 100 4.10 -6.18 -12.83
CA ASP A 100 3.65 -6.25 -14.22
C ASP A 100 4.79 -5.80 -15.13
N GLY A 101 5.62 -6.76 -15.53
CA GLY A 101 6.92 -6.48 -16.15
C GLY A 101 7.82 -5.67 -15.22
N TRP A 102 8.16 -4.44 -15.62
CA TRP A 102 8.99 -3.50 -14.85
C TRP A 102 8.17 -2.61 -13.89
N ARG A 103 6.83 -2.69 -13.94
CA ARG A 103 5.94 -1.81 -13.18
C ARG A 103 5.63 -2.45 -11.83
N PHE A 104 5.84 -1.67 -10.76
CA PHE A 104 5.63 -2.11 -9.39
C PHE A 104 4.31 -1.57 -8.85
N LEU A 105 3.57 -2.44 -8.16
CA LEU A 105 2.35 -2.15 -7.43
C LEU A 105 2.54 -2.63 -5.99
N ILE A 106 2.16 -1.81 -5.02
CA ILE A 106 2.09 -2.22 -3.62
C ILE A 106 0.62 -2.26 -3.25
N ALA A 107 0.10 -3.42 -2.86
CA ALA A 107 -1.30 -3.56 -2.52
C ALA A 107 -1.49 -4.21 -1.16
N ARG A 108 -2.53 -3.77 -0.45
CA ARG A 108 -3.02 -4.40 0.77
C ARG A 108 -4.54 -4.38 0.78
N MET A 109 -5.13 -5.36 1.42
CA MET A 109 -6.58 -5.42 1.66
C MET A 109 -6.81 -5.41 3.16
N VAL A 110 -7.70 -4.53 3.60
CA VAL A 110 -8.17 -4.50 4.98
C VAL A 110 -9.59 -5.01 4.97
N SER A 111 -9.83 -6.06 5.76
CA SER A 111 -11.16 -6.62 5.96
C SER A 111 -11.59 -6.39 7.40
N SER A 112 -12.78 -5.85 7.58
CA SER A 112 -13.31 -5.51 8.90
C SER A 112 -14.72 -6.07 9.05
N PRO A 113 -15.07 -6.68 10.19
CA PRO A 113 -16.45 -7.11 10.46
C PRO A 113 -17.44 -5.93 10.55
N GLN A 114 -16.92 -4.71 10.78
CA GLN A 114 -17.71 -3.52 11.13
C GLN A 114 -17.69 -2.46 10.02
N ALA A 115 -16.82 -2.60 9.02
CA ALA A 115 -16.65 -1.64 7.95
C ALA A 115 -16.50 -2.37 6.61
N PRO A 116 -16.93 -1.76 5.49
CA PRO A 116 -16.74 -2.36 4.18
C PRO A 116 -15.27 -2.60 3.89
N ASP A 117 -14.97 -3.77 3.33
CA ASP A 117 -13.64 -4.11 2.86
C ASP A 117 -13.11 -3.05 1.89
N TYR A 118 -11.82 -2.76 2.03
CA TYR A 118 -11.15 -1.85 1.11
C TYR A 118 -9.76 -2.35 0.74
N THR A 119 -9.42 -2.15 -0.52
CA THR A 119 -8.12 -2.48 -1.09
C THR A 119 -7.41 -1.20 -1.43
N THR A 120 -6.22 -1.03 -0.88
CA THR A 120 -5.34 0.09 -1.23
C THR A 120 -4.29 -0.40 -2.19
N VAL A 121 -4.11 0.31 -3.30
CA VAL A 121 -3.07 0.06 -4.30
C VAL A 121 -2.24 1.33 -4.45
N THR A 122 -0.93 1.18 -4.32
CA THR A 122 0.05 2.26 -4.43
C THR A 122 0.99 1.97 -5.58
N PHE A 123 1.19 2.96 -6.44
CA PHE A 123 2.03 2.84 -7.64
C PHE A 123 2.62 4.19 -8.03
N LEU A 124 3.53 4.19 -9.00
CA LEU A 124 4.06 5.41 -9.59
C LEU A 124 3.02 6.03 -10.54
N ARG A 125 2.74 7.32 -10.40
CA ARG A 125 1.68 8.06 -11.12
C ARG A 125 1.60 7.78 -12.62
N TRP A 126 2.76 7.62 -13.27
CA TRP A 126 2.89 7.48 -14.71
C TRP A 126 2.91 6.02 -15.19
N THR A 127 2.84 5.06 -14.28
CA THR A 127 2.82 3.65 -14.66
C THR A 127 1.39 3.22 -14.94
N PHE A 128 0.44 3.39 -14.02
CA PHE A 128 -0.94 2.91 -14.17
C PHE A 128 -1.96 4.05 -14.27
N ASP A 129 -2.96 3.84 -15.13
CA ASP A 129 -4.21 4.61 -15.11
C ASP A 129 -5.19 3.90 -14.15
N PRO A 130 -5.59 4.54 -13.03
CA PRO A 130 -6.45 3.92 -12.03
C PRO A 130 -7.84 3.56 -12.57
N ASP A 131 -8.38 4.34 -13.52
CA ASP A 131 -9.74 4.13 -14.03
C ASP A 131 -9.74 2.93 -14.98
N ALA A 132 -8.78 2.88 -15.91
CA ALA A 132 -8.61 1.73 -16.79
C ALA A 132 -8.28 0.45 -16.00
N PHE A 133 -7.51 0.56 -14.92
CA PHE A 133 -7.20 -0.56 -14.03
C PHE A 133 -8.45 -1.09 -13.31
N LEU A 134 -9.32 -0.20 -12.82
CA LEU A 134 -10.57 -0.57 -12.18
C LEU A 134 -11.55 -1.24 -13.15
N VAL A 135 -11.73 -0.66 -14.34
CA VAL A 135 -12.61 -1.24 -15.38
C VAL A 135 -12.16 -2.66 -15.71
N ARG A 136 -10.87 -2.86 -15.96
CA ARG A 136 -10.29 -4.19 -16.22
C ARG A 136 -10.52 -5.16 -15.06
N ALA A 137 -10.41 -4.69 -13.81
CA ALA A 137 -10.65 -5.53 -12.64
C ALA A 137 -12.12 -5.99 -12.58
N MET A 138 -13.06 -5.10 -12.87
CA MET A 138 -14.49 -5.42 -12.87
C MET A 138 -14.86 -6.37 -14.00
N ASP A 139 -14.31 -6.17 -15.20
CA ASP A 139 -14.55 -7.04 -16.35
C ASP A 139 -14.10 -8.48 -16.06
N GLU A 140 -12.91 -8.64 -15.47
CA GLU A 140 -12.36 -9.96 -15.11
C GLU A 140 -13.08 -10.59 -13.90
N TYR A 141 -13.68 -9.79 -13.02
CA TYR A 141 -14.46 -10.29 -11.89
C TYR A 141 -15.84 -10.82 -12.33
N ASN A 142 -16.42 -10.24 -13.39
CA ASN A 142 -17.74 -10.58 -13.89
C ASN A 142 -17.74 -11.72 -14.94
N SER A 143 -16.58 -12.07 -15.50
CA SER A 143 -16.41 -13.17 -16.47
C SER A 143 -16.35 -14.55 -15.80
#